data_AF-A0A7J0F1N9-F1
#
_entry.id   AF-A0A7J0F1N9-F1
#
_cell.length_a   1.000
_cell.length_b   1.000
_cell.length_c   1.000
_cell.angle_alpha   90.00
_cell.angle_beta   90.00
_cell.angle_gamma   90.00
#
_symmetry.space_group_name_H-M   'P 1'
#
loop_
_entity.id
_entity.type
_entity.pdbx_description
1 polymer ?
#
loop_
_entity_poly.entity_id
_entity_poly.type
_entity_poly.pdbx_seq_one_letter_code
_entity_poly.pdbx_strand_id
1 'polypeptide(L)'
;MDLYRRLWRMSSVPFVFFLGFVLIFGTRVQAWSKEGHIMTCQIAQDLLEPEAAHAVRMLLPDYVDGNLSALCVWPDQIRHWYKYRWTSSLHFIDTPDETCNFDYINNMTEALLFLSHFMGDIHQVWDREIILTAAKDFHGKDMSLLQQDIEGNFTDVRLM
;
A
#
# COMPACT_ATOMS: atom_id res chain seq x y z
N MET A 1 -4.96 45.94 33.40
CA MET A 1 -4.96 44.49 33.70
C MET A 1 -6.24 43.75 33.24
N ASP A 2 -7.17 44.40 32.52
CA ASP A 2 -8.43 43.77 32.09
C ASP A 2 -8.50 43.35 30.62
N LEU A 3 -7.52 43.73 29.79
CA LEU A 3 -7.46 43.29 28.39
C LEU A 3 -6.92 41.84 28.26
N TYR A 4 -6.02 41.44 29.15
CA TYR A 4 -5.40 40.10 29.14
C TYR A 4 -6.34 38.99 29.65
N ARG A 5 -7.28 39.30 30.56
CA ARG A 5 -8.27 38.32 31.07
C ARG A 5 -9.39 38.00 30.07
N ARG A 6 -9.62 38.84 29.07
CA ARG A 6 -10.66 38.60 28.04
C ARG A 6 -10.21 37.65 26.93
N LEU A 7 -8.91 37.53 26.67
CA LEU A 7 -8.36 36.63 25.65
C LEU A 7 -8.35 35.16 26.07
N TRP A 8 -8.44 34.87 27.37
CA TRP A 8 -8.45 33.51 27.92
C TRP A 8 -9.85 32.96 28.23
N ARG A 9 -10.90 33.65 27.77
CA ARG A 9 -12.30 33.24 27.96
C ARG A 9 -12.98 32.91 26.63
N MET A 10 -12.20 32.49 25.63
CA MET A 10 -12.74 31.75 24.50
C MET A 10 -13.01 30.34 25.01
N SER A 11 -14.29 29.97 25.19
CA SER A 11 -14.68 28.60 25.54
C SER A 11 -13.86 27.62 24.70
N SER A 12 -13.27 26.60 25.31
CA SER A 12 -12.53 25.54 24.60
C SER A 12 -13.43 24.69 23.70
N VAL A 13 -14.75 24.83 23.86
CA VAL A 13 -15.79 24.07 23.17
C VAL A 13 -15.78 24.25 21.63
N PRO A 14 -15.77 25.46 21.04
CA PRO A 14 -15.73 25.64 19.58
C PRO A 14 -14.40 25.19 18.99
N PHE A 15 -13.30 25.28 19.76
CA PHE A 15 -11.99 24.79 19.33
C PHE A 15 -11.97 23.26 19.23
N VAL A 16 -12.58 22.56 20.20
CA VAL A 16 -12.75 21.10 20.16
C VAL A 16 -13.65 20.67 19.00
N PHE A 17 -14.76 21.39 18.74
CA PHE A 17 -15.62 21.11 17.59
C PHE A 17 -14.92 21.38 16.26
N PHE A 18 -14.12 22.44 16.16
CA PHE A 18 -13.33 22.75 14.97
C PHE A 18 -12.27 21.68 14.71
N LEU A 19 -11.52 21.25 15.74
CA LEU A 19 -10.53 20.18 15.62
C LEU A 19 -11.18 18.85 15.22
N GLY A 20 -12.33 18.52 15.82
CA GLY A 20 -13.12 17.34 15.47
C GLY A 20 -13.62 17.38 14.02
N PHE A 21 -14.06 18.55 13.54
CA PHE A 21 -14.49 18.73 12.15
C PHE A 21 -13.32 18.53 11.17
N VAL A 22 -12.14 19.09 11.45
CA VAL A 22 -10.94 18.91 10.62
C VAL A 22 -10.53 17.44 10.52
N LEU A 23 -10.61 16.68 11.61
CA LEU A 23 -10.27 15.25 11.61
C LEU A 23 -11.28 14.37 10.85
N ILE A 24 -12.53 14.82 10.68
CA ILE A 24 -13.56 14.09 9.92
C ILE A 24 -13.41 14.31 8.41
N PHE A 25 -12.94 15.49 7.98
CA PHE A 25 -12.79 15.84 6.56
C PHE A 25 -11.36 15.69 6.02
N GLY A 26 -10.41 15.20 6.82
CA GLY A 26 -9.07 14.89 6.33
C GLY A 26 -9.12 13.80 5.25
N THR A 27 -8.53 14.10 4.09
CA THR A 27 -8.28 13.12 3.03
C THR A 27 -7.48 11.97 3.63
N ARG A 28 -8.08 10.78 3.67
CA ARG A 28 -7.36 9.57 4.07
C ARG A 28 -6.44 9.20 2.92
N VAL A 29 -5.17 9.58 3.03
CA VAL A 29 -4.11 9.06 2.15
C VAL A 29 -3.97 7.57 2.49
N GLN A 30 -4.17 6.70 1.51
CA GLN A 30 -4.04 5.26 1.67
C GLN A 30 -2.89 4.82 0.76
N ALA A 31 -1.68 4.73 1.33
CA ALA A 31 -0.62 3.96 0.67
C ALA A 31 -1.13 2.54 0.37
N TRP A 32 -0.65 1.92 -0.73
CA TRP A 32 -1.26 0.77 -1.42
C TRP A 32 -2.37 0.06 -0.66
N SER A 33 -3.57 0.11 -1.21
CA SER A 33 -4.65 -0.74 -0.71
C SER A 33 -4.61 -2.11 -1.38
N LYS A 34 -5.58 -2.94 -1.00
CA LYS A 34 -5.81 -4.29 -1.52
C LYS A 34 -5.59 -4.42 -3.04
N GLU A 35 -6.05 -3.44 -3.81
CA GLU A 35 -6.02 -3.45 -5.28
C GLU A 35 -4.59 -3.44 -5.85
N GLY A 36 -3.69 -2.65 -5.26
CA GLY A 36 -2.29 -2.55 -5.70
C GLY A 36 -1.53 -3.86 -5.54
N HIS A 37 -1.60 -4.43 -4.34
CA HIS A 37 -0.95 -5.70 -4.03
C HIS A 37 -1.44 -6.86 -4.91
N ILE A 38 -2.74 -6.88 -5.23
CA ILE A 38 -3.30 -7.89 -6.13
C ILE A 38 -2.71 -7.74 -7.52
N MET A 39 -2.70 -6.53 -8.10
CA MET A 39 -2.15 -6.29 -9.44
C MET A 39 -0.65 -6.61 -9.50
N THR A 40 0.16 -6.13 -8.54
CA THR A 40 1.60 -6.41 -8.49
C THR A 40 1.87 -7.90 -8.45
N CYS A 41 1.15 -8.65 -7.62
CA CYS A 41 1.35 -10.09 -7.51
C CYS A 41 0.86 -10.87 -8.72
N GLN A 42 -0.21 -10.43 -9.37
CA GLN A 42 -0.71 -11.07 -10.58
C GLN A 42 0.30 -10.89 -11.72
N ILE A 43 0.75 -9.66 -11.97
CA ILE A 43 1.80 -9.35 -12.96
C ILE A 43 3.07 -10.14 -12.64
N ALA A 44 3.50 -10.18 -11.38
CA ALA A 44 4.69 -10.94 -10.99
C ALA A 44 4.52 -12.44 -11.26
N GLN A 45 3.35 -13.01 -10.93
CA GLN A 45 3.04 -14.41 -11.15
C GLN A 45 3.03 -14.78 -12.63
N ASP A 46 2.46 -13.92 -13.48
CA ASP A 46 2.35 -14.13 -14.93
C ASP A 46 3.73 -14.08 -15.62
N LEU A 47 4.71 -13.41 -15.00
CA LEU A 47 6.09 -13.28 -15.49
C LEU A 47 7.08 -14.30 -14.88
N LEU A 48 6.63 -15.23 -14.04
CA LEU A 48 7.51 -16.24 -13.43
C LEU A 48 8.04 -17.24 -14.47
N GLU A 49 9.32 -17.58 -14.36
CA GLU A 49 9.88 -18.75 -15.06
C GLU A 49 9.19 -20.05 -14.58
N PRO A 50 9.14 -21.10 -15.41
CA PRO A 50 8.41 -22.34 -15.09
C PRO A 50 8.81 -22.96 -13.74
N GLU A 51 10.09 -22.95 -13.41
CA GLU A 51 10.63 -23.47 -12.15
C GLU A 51 10.14 -22.64 -10.96
N ALA A 52 10.14 -21.32 -11.09
CA ALA A 52 9.67 -20.40 -10.06
C ALA A 52 8.14 -20.49 -9.90
N ALA A 53 7.39 -20.57 -11.00
CA ALA A 53 5.94 -20.75 -10.99
C ALA A 53 5.55 -22.06 -10.30
N HIS A 54 6.28 -23.15 -10.57
CA HIS A 54 6.08 -24.42 -9.89
C HIS A 54 6.35 -24.31 -8.39
N ALA A 55 7.47 -23.68 -7.99
CA ALA A 55 7.80 -23.46 -6.59
C ALA A 55 6.72 -22.63 -5.87
N VAL A 56 6.26 -21.53 -6.47
CA VAL A 56 5.17 -20.71 -5.91
C VAL A 56 3.90 -21.54 -5.74
N ARG A 57 3.51 -22.31 -6.75
CA ARG A 57 2.31 -23.18 -6.67
C ARG A 57 2.41 -24.20 -5.53
N MET A 58 3.60 -24.76 -5.29
CA MET A 58 3.84 -25.72 -4.20
C MET A 58 3.83 -25.10 -2.81
N LEU A 59 4.09 -23.79 -2.69
CA LEU A 59 4.06 -23.05 -1.42
C LEU A 59 2.67 -22.50 -1.09
N LEU A 60 1.84 -22.27 -2.10
CA LEU A 60 0.49 -21.76 -1.92
C LEU A 60 -0.44 -22.84 -1.34
N PRO A 61 -1.36 -22.48 -0.44
CA PRO A 61 -2.34 -23.40 0.08
C PRO A 61 -3.39 -23.77 -0.99
N ASP A 62 -3.89 -25.01 -0.95
CA ASP A 62 -4.78 -25.54 -1.99
C ASP A 62 -6.03 -24.67 -2.26
N TYR A 63 -6.55 -23.96 -1.24
CA TYR A 63 -7.77 -23.17 -1.37
C TYR A 63 -7.64 -21.93 -2.25
N VAL A 64 -6.42 -21.48 -2.58
CA VAL A 64 -6.21 -20.37 -3.54
C VAL A 64 -5.99 -20.85 -4.96
N ASP A 65 -6.00 -22.17 -5.21
CA ASP A 65 -5.82 -22.76 -6.55
C ASP A 65 -4.61 -22.22 -7.31
N GLY A 66 -3.49 -22.06 -6.58
CA GLY A 66 -2.26 -21.52 -7.14
C GLY A 66 -2.29 -20.02 -7.47
N ASN A 67 -3.34 -19.28 -7.12
CA ASN A 67 -3.41 -17.83 -7.30
C ASN A 67 -2.65 -17.10 -6.16
N LEU A 68 -1.49 -16.52 -6.50
CA LEU A 68 -0.67 -15.75 -5.55
C LEU A 68 -1.35 -14.46 -5.10
N SER A 69 -2.03 -13.76 -6.03
CA SER A 69 -2.65 -12.45 -5.75
C SER A 69 -3.74 -12.54 -4.67
N ALA A 70 -4.36 -13.71 -4.51
CA ALA A 70 -5.32 -13.99 -3.45
C ALA A 70 -4.74 -13.88 -2.02
N LEU A 71 -3.42 -14.02 -1.85
CA LEU A 71 -2.73 -13.94 -0.55
C LEU A 71 -1.87 -12.70 -0.38
N CYS A 72 -1.69 -11.88 -1.40
CA CYS A 72 -0.76 -10.76 -1.34
C CYS A 72 -1.18 -9.61 -0.40
N VAL A 73 -2.38 -9.67 0.17
CA VAL A 73 -2.87 -8.71 1.18
C VAL A 73 -2.88 -9.32 2.58
N TRP A 74 -2.47 -10.59 2.72
CA TRP A 74 -2.42 -11.26 4.02
C TRP A 74 -1.47 -10.58 5.03
N PRO A 75 -0.27 -10.08 4.64
CA PRO A 75 0.62 -9.36 5.57
C PRO A 75 -0.03 -8.13 6.23
N ASP A 76 -0.83 -7.36 5.48
CA ASP A 76 -1.61 -6.24 6.03
C ASP A 76 -2.65 -6.66 7.07
N GLN A 77 -3.19 -7.87 6.95
CA GLN A 77 -4.17 -8.37 7.91
C GLN A 77 -3.49 -8.78 9.21
N ILE A 78 -2.35 -9.47 9.12
CA ILE A 78 -1.67 -10.05 10.28
C ILE A 78 -0.85 -9.04 11.07
N ARG A 79 -0.39 -7.93 10.49
CA ARG A 79 0.41 -6.90 11.20
C ARG A 79 -0.30 -6.29 12.42
N HIS A 80 -1.63 -6.43 12.49
CA HIS A 80 -2.46 -6.01 13.61
C HIS A 80 -2.61 -7.08 14.70
N TRP A 81 -2.25 -8.33 14.42
CA TRP A 81 -2.35 -9.44 15.37
C TRP A 81 -1.17 -9.40 16.34
N TYR A 82 -1.43 -9.71 17.62
CA TYR A 82 -0.41 -9.65 18.67
C TYR A 82 0.88 -10.42 18.31
N LYS A 83 0.74 -11.64 17.77
CA LYS A 83 1.87 -12.50 17.37
C LYS A 83 2.73 -11.92 16.24
N TYR A 84 2.14 -11.10 15.37
CA TYR A 84 2.77 -10.57 14.17
C TYR A 84 2.89 -9.04 14.21
N ARG A 85 2.73 -8.42 15.39
CA ARG A 85 2.84 -6.97 15.55
C ARG A 85 4.19 -6.43 15.06
N TRP A 86 5.25 -7.22 15.22
CA TRP A 86 6.61 -6.92 14.78
C TRP A 86 6.74 -6.75 13.26
N THR A 87 5.81 -7.28 12.47
CA THR A 87 5.84 -7.14 11.02
C THR A 87 5.41 -5.75 10.56
N SER A 88 4.76 -4.97 11.44
CA SER A 88 4.16 -3.69 11.08
C SER A 88 5.16 -2.67 10.56
N SER A 89 6.39 -2.63 11.09
CA SER A 89 7.45 -1.70 10.67
C SER A 89 8.14 -2.13 9.38
N LEU A 90 7.85 -3.33 8.87
CA LEU A 90 8.46 -3.81 7.64
C LEU A 90 7.76 -3.29 6.37
N HIS A 91 6.55 -2.73 6.50
CA HIS A 91 5.74 -2.21 5.38
C HIS A 91 6.14 -0.80 4.94
N PHE A 92 7.03 -0.13 5.67
CA PHE A 92 7.41 1.24 5.38
C PHE A 92 8.81 1.53 5.87
N ILE A 93 9.39 2.58 5.31
CA ILE A 93 10.68 3.13 5.69
C ILE A 93 10.45 4.60 6.00
N ASP A 94 10.67 4.99 7.24
CA ASP A 94 10.59 6.40 7.63
C ASP A 94 11.93 7.07 7.28
N THR A 95 11.89 8.06 6.38
CA THR A 95 13.05 8.90 6.04
C THR A 95 13.01 10.22 6.82
N PRO A 96 14.17 10.83 7.15
CA PRO A 96 14.17 12.12 7.82
C PRO A 96 13.40 13.18 7.03
N ASP A 97 12.59 13.96 7.74
CA ASP A 97 11.81 15.05 7.15
C ASP A 97 12.71 15.97 6.31
N GLU A 98 12.19 16.45 5.18
CA GLU A 98 12.84 17.40 4.27
C GLU A 98 14.09 16.89 3.53
N THR A 99 14.55 15.66 3.78
CA THR A 99 15.80 15.17 3.17
C THR A 99 15.62 14.50 1.81
N CYS A 100 14.39 14.12 1.43
CA CYS A 100 14.03 13.44 0.17
C CYS A 100 15.06 12.38 -0.28
N ASN A 101 15.69 11.71 0.68
CA ASN A 101 16.79 10.78 0.47
C ASN A 101 16.64 9.58 1.41
N PHE A 102 17.13 8.43 0.95
CA PHE A 102 17.12 7.19 1.70
C PHE A 102 18.55 6.78 2.07
N ASP A 103 18.78 6.48 3.35
CA ASP A 103 20.04 5.93 3.86
C ASP A 103 19.79 4.57 4.53
N TYR A 104 20.32 3.52 3.91
CA TYR A 104 20.13 2.13 4.33
C TYR A 104 20.76 1.80 5.68
N ILE A 105 21.91 2.39 6.01
CA ILE A 105 22.69 2.03 7.22
C ILE A 105 21.88 2.27 8.50
N ASN A 106 20.93 3.20 8.45
CA ASN A 106 20.15 3.62 9.59
C ASN A 106 18.75 2.96 9.68
N ASN A 107 18.36 2.07 8.76
CA ASN A 107 16.94 1.68 8.58
C ASN A 107 16.68 0.16 8.37
N MET A 108 17.47 -0.71 9.01
CA MET A 108 17.48 -2.15 8.70
C MET A 108 16.25 -2.94 9.18
N THR A 109 15.56 -3.67 8.29
CA THR A 109 14.72 -4.84 8.67
C THR A 109 14.63 -5.93 7.57
N GLU A 110 14.49 -7.21 7.97
CA GLU A 110 14.59 -8.43 7.13
C GLU A 110 13.24 -8.92 6.54
N ALA A 111 13.24 -9.60 5.37
CA ALA A 111 12.09 -10.41 4.90
C ALA A 111 12.34 -11.36 3.69
N LEU A 112 11.75 -12.59 3.74
CA LEU A 112 11.63 -13.52 2.59
C LEU A 112 10.19 -14.01 2.28
N LEU A 113 9.24 -14.02 3.24
CA LEU A 113 7.80 -14.33 2.96
C LEU A 113 6.91 -13.10 2.84
N PHE A 114 7.46 -11.95 3.16
CA PHE A 114 6.87 -10.68 2.80
C PHE A 114 7.35 -10.21 1.44
N LEU A 115 8.22 -10.95 0.76
CA LEU A 115 8.93 -10.44 -0.41
C LEU A 115 7.94 -9.97 -1.49
N SER A 116 6.92 -10.74 -1.84
CA SER A 116 5.94 -10.29 -2.86
C SER A 116 5.13 -9.06 -2.42
N HIS A 117 4.73 -9.02 -1.15
CA HIS A 117 3.98 -7.89 -0.58
C HIS A 117 4.85 -6.63 -0.44
N PHE A 118 6.04 -6.74 0.16
CA PHE A 118 6.99 -5.65 0.37
C PHE A 118 7.66 -5.17 -0.91
N MET A 119 7.81 -6.04 -1.92
CA MET A 119 8.16 -5.58 -3.26
C MET A 119 7.07 -4.68 -3.83
N GLY A 120 5.79 -4.93 -3.50
CA GLY A 120 4.71 -3.97 -3.73
C GLY A 120 4.92 -2.69 -2.93
N ASP A 121 5.05 -2.79 -1.61
CA ASP A 121 5.17 -1.62 -0.70
C ASP A 121 6.31 -0.67 -1.09
N ILE A 122 7.50 -1.20 -1.42
CA ILE A 122 8.64 -0.33 -1.77
C ILE A 122 8.45 0.40 -3.10
N HIS A 123 7.64 -0.16 -4.02
CA HIS A 123 7.30 0.44 -5.30
C HIS A 123 5.99 1.25 -5.23
N GLN A 124 5.55 1.67 -4.03
CA GLN A 124 4.36 2.50 -3.88
C GLN A 124 4.52 3.87 -4.53
N VAL A 125 4.05 3.95 -5.78
CA VAL A 125 3.95 5.20 -6.54
C VAL A 125 2.50 5.71 -6.57
N TRP A 126 1.51 4.84 -6.40
CA TRP A 126 0.09 5.15 -6.62
C TRP A 126 -0.74 4.94 -5.33
N ASP A 127 -1.49 5.96 -4.92
CA ASP A 127 -2.51 5.86 -3.86
C ASP A 127 -3.73 5.09 -4.40
N ARG A 128 -4.47 4.42 -3.51
CA ARG A 128 -5.72 3.70 -3.82
C ARG A 128 -6.66 4.54 -4.67
N GLU A 129 -6.81 5.82 -4.33
CA GLU A 129 -7.75 6.71 -5.00
C GLU A 129 -7.36 6.96 -6.47
N ILE A 130 -6.06 6.96 -6.79
CA ILE A 130 -5.62 7.10 -8.18
C ILE A 130 -5.96 5.83 -8.97
N ILE A 131 -5.70 4.65 -8.39
CA ILE A 131 -6.01 3.36 -9.02
C ILE A 131 -7.51 3.24 -9.29
N LEU A 132 -8.35 3.55 -8.29
CA LEU A 132 -9.80 3.43 -8.44
C LEU A 132 -10.39 4.48 -9.37
N THR A 133 -9.83 5.68 -9.38
CA THR A 133 -10.23 6.73 -10.32
C THR A 133 -9.88 6.31 -11.74
N ALA A 134 -8.66 5.83 -11.99
CA ALA A 134 -8.25 5.35 -13.30
C ALA A 134 -9.10 4.16 -13.78
N ALA A 135 -9.31 3.16 -12.91
CA ALA A 135 -10.16 2.02 -13.22
C ALA A 135 -11.59 2.46 -13.58
N LYS A 136 -12.16 3.40 -12.82
CA LYS A 136 -13.51 3.93 -13.06
C LYS A 136 -13.60 4.71 -14.36
N ASP A 137 -12.67 5.63 -14.59
CA ASP A 137 -12.76 6.63 -15.65
C ASP A 137 -12.36 6.06 -17.02
N PHE A 138 -11.42 5.10 -17.06
CA PHE A 138 -10.90 4.54 -18.30
C PHE A 138 -11.32 3.09 -18.57
N HIS A 139 -11.66 2.31 -17.54
CA HIS A 139 -11.92 0.87 -17.67
C HIS A 139 -13.28 0.43 -17.11
N GLY A 140 -14.21 1.35 -16.84
CA GLY A 140 -15.55 1.00 -16.37
C GLY A 140 -15.57 0.30 -15.00
N LYS A 141 -14.54 0.53 -14.17
CA LYS A 141 -14.23 -0.15 -12.89
C LYS A 141 -13.72 -1.58 -13.04
N ASP A 142 -13.38 -2.01 -14.25
CA ASP A 142 -12.75 -3.31 -14.48
C ASP A 142 -11.25 -3.24 -14.17
N MET A 143 -10.87 -3.85 -13.05
CA MET A 143 -9.47 -3.92 -12.62
C MET A 143 -8.62 -4.85 -13.50
N SER A 144 -9.23 -5.82 -14.17
CA SER A 144 -8.50 -6.76 -15.02
C SER A 144 -8.03 -6.11 -16.32
N LEU A 145 -8.86 -5.24 -16.90
CA LEU A 145 -8.49 -4.44 -18.08
C LEU A 145 -7.39 -3.43 -17.75
N LEU A 146 -7.49 -2.75 -16.61
CA LEU A 146 -6.43 -1.84 -16.15
C LEU A 146 -5.10 -2.59 -15.97
N GLN A 147 -5.14 -3.77 -15.35
CA GLN A 147 -3.93 -4.60 -15.18
C GLN A 147 -3.35 -5.04 -16.52
N GLN A 148 -4.18 -5.50 -17.45
CA GLN A 148 -3.75 -5.96 -18.77
C GLN A 148 -3.08 -4.82 -19.56
N ASP A 149 -3.64 -3.61 -19.50
CA ASP A 149 -3.07 -2.44 -20.18
C ASP A 149 -1.74 -2.01 -19.55
N ILE A 150 -1.62 -2.10 -18.21
CA ILE A 150 -0.35 -1.90 -17.50
C ILE A 150 0.68 -2.91 -17.97
N GLU A 151 0.34 -4.20 -17.93
CA GLU A 151 1.25 -5.28 -18.30
C GLU A 151 1.74 -5.11 -19.74
N GLY A 152 0.82 -4.98 -20.71
CA GLY A 152 1.15 -4.79 -22.12
C GLY A 152 2.09 -3.60 -22.35
N ASN A 153 1.85 -2.47 -21.69
CA ASN A 153 2.67 -1.27 -21.88
C ASN A 153 4.13 -1.44 -21.40
N PHE A 154 4.39 -2.31 -20.42
CA PHE A 154 5.76 -2.56 -19.92
C PHE A 154 6.40 -3.82 -20.50
N THR A 155 5.62 -4.79 -20.98
CA THR A 155 6.14 -6.03 -21.59
C THR A 155 6.32 -5.91 -23.09
N ASP A 156 5.51 -5.13 -23.81
CA ASP A 156 5.65 -4.94 -25.27
C ASP A 156 6.90 -4.15 -25.67
N VAL A 157 7.57 -3.50 -24.71
CA VAL A 157 8.89 -2.85 -24.94
C VAL A 157 9.97 -3.88 -25.32
N ARG A 158 9.74 -5.19 -25.14
CA ARG A 158 10.61 -6.24 -25.70
C ARG A 158 10.59 -6.35 -27.23
N LEU A 159 9.72 -5.60 -27.93
CA LEU A 159 9.59 -5.59 -29.39
C LEU A 159 10.00 -4.28 -30.09
N MET A 160 10.63 -3.33 -29.37
CA MET A 160 11.31 -2.17 -29.97
C MET A 160 12.83 -2.27 -29.91
#